data_AF-A0A8S2EJ67-F1
#
_entry.id   AF-A0A8S2EJ67-F1
#
_cell.length_a   1.000
_cell.length_b   1.000
_cell.length_c   1.000
_cell.angle_alpha   90.00
_cell.angle_beta   90.00
_cell.angle_gamma   90.00
#
_symmetry.space_group_name_H-M   'P 1'
#
loop_
_entity.id
_entity.type
_entity.pdbx_description
1 polymer ?
#
loop_
_entity_poly.entity_id
_entity_poly.type
_entity_poly.pdbx_seq_one_letter_code
_entity_poly.pdbx_strand_id
1 'polypeptide(L)'
;MFHVQPWMLLVITPLACLREGSHLIHDVQLLTLQDFNHIGHYISIVFSSALLAFALEFSEFLLVSNTSSLTLSISGIFKEMVMLYLAVEYNNNQLNLLNIIGLIICLSGITLHCALKLFTMQNEKVLPSDHITSERLL
;
A
#
# COMPACT_ATOMS: atom_id res chain seq x y z
N MET A 1 -3.47 13.51 13.01
CA MET A 1 -3.79 12.60 11.90
C MET A 1 -4.93 11.62 12.19
N PHE A 2 -5.31 11.33 13.46
CA PHE A 2 -6.53 10.55 13.76
C PHE A 2 -7.85 11.08 13.15
N HIS A 3 -7.89 12.36 12.71
CA HIS A 3 -9.04 12.96 12.04
C HIS A 3 -9.06 12.78 10.51
N VAL A 4 -7.94 12.42 9.86
CA VAL A 4 -7.91 12.25 8.38
C VAL A 4 -8.42 10.88 7.94
N GLN A 5 -8.24 9.82 8.75
CA GLN A 5 -8.79 8.49 8.47
C GLN A 5 -10.33 8.46 8.32
N PRO A 6 -11.13 9.05 9.24
CA PRO A 6 -12.57 9.10 9.07
C PRO A 6 -13.01 9.97 7.89
N TRP A 7 -12.21 10.98 7.51
CA TRP A 7 -12.48 11.78 6.31
C TRP A 7 -12.29 10.98 5.02
N MET A 8 -11.22 10.17 4.94
CA MET A 8 -10.99 9.26 3.81
C MET A 8 -12.11 8.22 3.71
N LEU A 9 -12.55 7.65 4.84
CA LEU A 9 -13.69 6.74 4.90
C LEU A 9 -14.96 7.44 4.39
N LEU A 10 -15.27 8.64 4.89
CA LEU A 10 -16.48 9.38 4.55
C LEU A 10 -16.56 9.73 3.06
N VAL A 11 -15.43 10.00 2.41
CA VAL A 11 -15.36 10.28 0.96
C VAL A 11 -15.48 9.00 0.12
N ILE A 12 -14.86 7.89 0.52
CA ILE A 12 -14.86 6.64 -0.26
C ILE A 12 -16.17 5.86 -0.05
N THR A 13 -16.80 5.94 1.13
CA THR A 13 -18.05 5.25 1.47
C THR A 13 -19.19 5.48 0.47
N PRO A 14 -19.55 6.72 0.08
CA PRO A 14 -20.62 6.92 -0.90
C PRO A 14 -20.27 6.33 -2.27
N LEU A 15 -19.00 6.38 -2.69
CA LEU A 15 -18.57 5.79 -3.95
C LEU A 15 -18.64 4.26 -3.92
N ALA A 16 -18.25 3.65 -2.80
CA ALA A 16 -18.35 2.22 -2.55
C ALA A 16 -19.82 1.75 -2.55
N CYS A 17 -20.70 2.48 -1.85
CA CYS A 17 -22.14 2.19 -1.85
C CYS A 17 -22.76 2.28 -3.25
N LEU A 18 -22.34 3.23 -4.09
CA LEU A 18 -22.85 3.38 -5.45
C LEU A 18 -22.39 2.28 -6.41
N ARG A 19 -21.15 1.79 -6.25
CA ARG A 19 -20.58 0.76 -7.15
C ARG A 19 -20.87 -0.66 -6.71
N GLU A 20 -20.75 -0.95 -5.42
CA GLU A 20 -20.80 -2.32 -4.89
C GLU A 20 -22.06 -2.58 -4.05
N GLY A 21 -22.83 -1.54 -3.72
CA GLY A 21 -24.01 -1.66 -2.85
C GLY A 21 -25.12 -2.57 -3.38
N SER A 22 -25.36 -2.59 -4.69
CA SER A 22 -26.37 -3.48 -5.30
C SER A 22 -25.95 -4.95 -5.27
N HIS A 23 -24.65 -5.23 -5.39
CA HIS A 23 -24.10 -6.58 -5.34
C HIS A 23 -24.10 -7.12 -3.91
N LEU A 24 -23.77 -6.27 -2.93
CA LEU A 24 -23.76 -6.59 -1.50
C LEU A 24 -25.12 -7.06 -0.98
N ILE A 25 -26.23 -6.47 -1.45
CA ILE A 25 -27.57 -6.86 -1.01
C ILE A 25 -27.90 -8.30 -1.44
N HIS A 26 -27.49 -8.67 -2.67
CA HIS A 26 -27.72 -10.01 -3.19
C HIS A 26 -26.83 -11.06 -2.50
N ASP A 27 -25.55 -10.76 -2.28
CA ASP A 27 -24.62 -11.66 -1.62
C ASP A 27 -24.95 -11.87 -0.13
N VAL A 28 -25.43 -10.84 0.57
CA VAL A 28 -25.87 -10.93 1.98
C VAL A 28 -27.13 -11.80 2.14
N GLN A 29 -28.09 -11.70 1.21
CA GLN A 29 -29.26 -12.58 1.21
C GLN A 29 -28.87 -14.05 0.95
N LEU A 30 -27.87 -14.29 0.10
CA LEU A 30 -27.37 -15.63 -0.20
C LEU A 30 -26.55 -16.23 0.96
N LEU A 31 -25.75 -15.41 1.65
CA LEU A 31 -25.01 -15.80 2.86
C LEU A 31 -25.91 -16.15 4.06
N THR A 32 -27.09 -15.53 4.16
CA THR A 32 -28.06 -15.79 5.24
C THR A 32 -28.69 -17.20 5.14
N LEU A 33 -28.65 -17.82 3.95
CA LEU A 33 -29.19 -19.16 3.70
C LEU A 33 -28.12 -20.27 3.78
N GLN A 34 -26.85 -19.94 4.03
CA GLN A 34 -25.74 -20.87 3.94
C GLN A 34 -25.13 -21.22 5.31
N ASP A 35 -24.58 -22.44 5.43
CA ASP A 35 -24.07 -23.04 6.66
C ASP A 35 -23.06 -22.17 7.45
N PHE A 36 -23.15 -22.22 8.78
CA PHE A 36 -22.30 -21.48 9.75
C PHE A 36 -20.78 -21.59 9.52
N ASN A 37 -20.31 -22.70 8.94
CA ASN A 37 -18.88 -22.92 8.68
C ASN A 37 -18.29 -21.98 7.63
N HIS A 38 -19.08 -21.57 6.62
CA HIS A 38 -18.58 -20.67 5.58
C HIS A 38 -18.49 -19.23 6.09
N ILE A 39 -19.43 -18.83 6.94
CA ILE A 39 -19.47 -17.49 7.55
C ILE A 39 -18.20 -17.22 8.36
N GLY A 40 -17.76 -18.20 9.18
CA GLY A 40 -16.53 -18.09 9.96
C GLY A 40 -15.28 -17.85 9.10
N HIS A 41 -15.17 -18.53 7.96
CA HIS A 41 -14.06 -18.37 7.03
C HIS A 41 -14.04 -16.96 6.40
N TYR A 42 -15.18 -16.46 5.91
CA TYR A 42 -15.26 -15.10 5.35
C TYR A 42 -14.95 -14.02 6.39
N ILE A 43 -15.46 -14.16 7.62
CA ILE A 43 -15.13 -13.25 8.72
C ILE A 43 -13.63 -13.25 8.98
N SER A 44 -12.99 -14.42 8.99
CA SER A 44 -11.54 -14.53 9.22
C SER A 44 -10.73 -13.82 8.14
N ILE A 45 -11.10 -13.96 6.86
CA ILE A 45 -10.43 -13.28 5.74
C ILE A 45 -10.59 -11.76 5.87
N VAL A 46 -11.82 -11.28 6.09
CA VAL A 46 -12.10 -9.84 6.23
C VAL A 46 -11.36 -9.26 7.43
N PHE A 47 -11.33 -9.98 8.54
CA PHE A 47 -10.60 -9.56 9.74
C PHE A 47 -9.09 -9.52 9.48
N SER A 48 -8.51 -10.54 8.83
CA SER A 48 -7.10 -10.56 8.48
C SER A 48 -6.72 -9.45 7.50
N SER A 49 -7.54 -9.16 6.48
CA SER A 49 -7.30 -8.06 5.56
C SER A 49 -7.42 -6.69 6.25
N ALA A 50 -8.38 -6.53 7.16
CA ALA A 50 -8.54 -5.30 7.94
C ALA A 50 -7.35 -5.07 8.89
N LEU A 51 -6.87 -6.12 9.55
CA LEU A 51 -5.69 -6.07 10.42
C LEU A 51 -4.44 -5.69 9.62
N LEU A 52 -4.29 -6.26 8.42
CA LEU A 52 -3.17 -5.98 7.53
C LEU A 52 -3.20 -4.54 7.00
N ALA A 53 -4.36 -4.06 6.56
CA ALA A 53 -4.54 -2.66 6.17
C ALA A 53 -4.23 -1.71 7.33
N PHE A 54 -4.72 -2.02 8.53
CA PHE A 54 -4.41 -1.25 9.74
C PHE A 54 -2.91 -1.24 10.07
N ALA A 55 -2.22 -2.38 9.95
CA ALA A 55 -0.79 -2.47 10.19
C ALA A 55 0.02 -1.64 9.18
N LEU A 56 -0.37 -1.63 7.90
CA LEU A 56 0.26 -0.81 6.86
C LEU A 56 0.06 0.70 7.15
N GLU A 57 -1.15 1.10 7.54
CA GLU A 57 -1.45 2.49 7.94
C GLU A 57 -0.68 2.90 9.20
N PHE A 58 -0.60 2.01 10.19
CA PHE A 58 0.14 2.25 11.43
C PHE A 58 1.65 2.33 11.19
N SER A 59 2.18 1.51 10.28
CA SER A 59 3.58 1.57 9.85
C SER A 59 3.90 2.92 9.21
N GLU A 60 3.02 3.42 8.33
CA GLU A 60 3.17 4.74 7.72
C GLU A 60 3.10 5.85 8.78
N PHE A 61 2.15 5.77 9.70
CA PHE A 61 2.00 6.74 10.79
C PHE A 61 3.22 6.81 11.72
N LEU A 62 3.73 5.66 12.19
CA LEU A 62 4.91 5.61 13.04
C LEU A 62 6.14 6.20 12.34
N LEU A 63 6.26 5.95 11.04
CA LEU A 63 7.39 6.39 10.25
C LEU A 63 7.33 7.91 9.98
N VAL A 64 6.14 8.46 9.69
CA VAL A 64 5.89 9.91 9.63
C VAL A 64 6.28 10.58 10.95
N SER A 65 5.94 9.97 12.08
CA SER A 65 6.21 10.55 13.40
C SER A 65 7.69 10.53 13.80
N ASN A 66 8.52 9.66 13.21
CA ASN A 66 9.89 9.44 13.70
C ASN A 66 10.99 9.77 12.68
N THR A 67 10.69 10.00 11.39
CA THR A 67 11.74 10.11 10.37
C THR A 67 11.51 11.16 9.28
N SER A 68 12.60 11.54 8.61
CA SER A 68 12.64 12.46 7.48
C SER A 68 12.00 11.90 6.20
N SER A 69 11.71 12.78 5.23
CA SER A 69 11.12 12.45 3.90
C SER A 69 11.78 11.27 3.17
N LEU A 70 13.09 11.03 3.40
CA LEU A 70 13.81 9.88 2.85
C LEU A 70 13.21 8.53 3.27
N THR A 71 13.01 8.34 4.57
CA THR A 71 12.51 7.09 5.14
C THR A 71 11.06 6.87 4.71
N LEU A 72 10.26 7.94 4.69
CA LEU A 72 8.87 7.89 4.21
C LEU A 72 8.74 7.32 2.82
N SER A 73 9.64 7.70 1.93
CA SER A 73 9.63 7.16 0.57
C SER A 73 10.07 5.70 0.51
N ILE A 74 10.99 5.25 1.35
CA ILE A 74 11.40 3.83 1.38
C ILE A 74 10.28 2.96 1.94
N SER A 75 9.60 3.42 2.99
CA SER A 75 8.42 2.74 3.56
C SER A 75 7.27 2.66 2.56
N GLY A 76 7.02 3.74 1.80
CA GLY A 76 6.03 3.73 0.72
C GLY A 76 6.29 2.66 -0.34
N ILE A 77 7.54 2.51 -0.79
CA ILE A 77 7.93 1.47 -1.75
C ILE A 77 7.73 0.08 -1.15
N PHE A 78 8.09 -0.12 0.13
CA PHE A 78 7.86 -1.40 0.82
C PHE A 78 6.36 -1.72 0.93
N LYS A 79 5.51 -0.73 1.24
CA LYS A 79 4.05 -0.88 1.27
C LYS A 79 3.51 -1.35 -0.07
N GLU A 80 3.96 -0.72 -1.17
CA GLU A 80 3.56 -1.12 -2.53
C GLU A 80 3.99 -2.55 -2.86
N MET A 81 5.19 -2.97 -2.47
CA MET A 81 5.67 -4.35 -2.65
C MET A 81 4.82 -5.37 -1.88
N VAL A 82 4.46 -5.09 -0.63
CA VAL A 82 3.62 -5.98 0.18
C VAL A 82 2.22 -6.11 -0.44
N MET A 83 1.62 -4.99 -0.85
CA MET A 83 0.31 -5.00 -1.53
C MET A 83 0.34 -5.80 -2.83
N LEU A 84 1.40 -5.63 -3.63
CA LEU A 84 1.56 -6.37 -4.88
C LEU A 84 1.75 -7.87 -4.65
N TYR A 85 2.57 -8.26 -3.67
CA TYR A 85 2.77 -9.66 -3.30
C TYR A 85 1.46 -10.31 -2.87
N LEU A 86 0.70 -9.66 -2.00
CA LEU A 86 -0.62 -10.15 -1.56
C LEU A 86 -1.61 -10.25 -2.71
N ALA A 87 -1.60 -9.30 -3.65
CA ALA A 87 -2.46 -9.36 -4.83
C ALA A 87 -2.11 -10.54 -5.74
N VAL A 88 -0.83 -10.89 -5.89
CA VAL A 88 -0.40 -12.06 -6.66
C VAL A 88 -0.77 -13.35 -5.93
N GLU A 89 -0.50 -13.44 -4.63
CA GLU A 89 -0.80 -14.62 -3.81
C GLU A 89 -2.30 -14.89 -3.72
N TYR A 90 -3.13 -13.84 -3.61
CA TYR A 90 -4.59 -14.03 -3.57
C TYR A 90 -5.17 -14.46 -4.92
N ASN A 91 -4.47 -14.17 -6.03
CA ASN A 91 -4.93 -14.44 -7.39
C ASN A 91 -4.47 -15.82 -7.91
N ASN A 92 -4.51 -16.82 -7.02
CA ASN A 92 -4.05 -18.21 -7.19
C ASN A 92 -4.68 -18.98 -8.36
N ASN A 93 -5.66 -18.41 -9.08
CA ASN A 93 -6.33 -19.09 -10.18
C ASN A 93 -6.78 -18.07 -11.24
N GLN A 94 -6.34 -18.26 -12.50
CA GLN A 94 -6.66 -17.47 -13.69
C GLN A 94 -5.99 -16.09 -13.83
N LEU A 95 -4.65 -16.06 -13.81
CA LEU A 95 -3.90 -14.90 -14.32
C LEU A 95 -4.13 -14.76 -15.84
N ASN A 96 -5.11 -13.93 -16.22
CA ASN A 96 -5.33 -13.56 -17.61
C ASN A 96 -4.09 -12.80 -18.15
N LEU A 97 -3.85 -12.88 -19.45
CA LEU A 97 -2.67 -12.32 -20.13
C LEU A 97 -2.49 -10.83 -19.82
N LEU A 98 -3.60 -10.09 -19.73
CA LEU A 98 -3.64 -8.68 -19.39
C LEU A 98 -3.20 -8.39 -17.94
N ASN A 99 -3.53 -9.28 -17.00
CA ASN A 99 -3.12 -9.16 -15.60
C ASN A 99 -1.62 -9.44 -15.44
N ILE A 100 -1.08 -10.40 -16.21
CA ILE A 100 0.36 -10.68 -16.24
C ILE A 100 1.12 -9.47 -16.80
N ILE A 101 0.65 -8.88 -17.90
CA ILE A 101 1.25 -7.67 -18.47
C ILE A 101 1.18 -6.52 -17.47
N GLY A 102 0.03 -6.31 -16.83
CA GLY A 102 -0.14 -5.30 -15.78
C GLY A 102 0.81 -5.50 -14.60
N LEU A 103 1.00 -6.75 -14.17
CA LEU A 103 1.95 -7.12 -13.11
C LEU A 103 3.40 -6.81 -13.51
N ILE A 104 3.81 -7.16 -14.73
CA ILE A 104 5.16 -6.86 -15.24
C ILE A 104 5.40 -5.34 -15.30
N ILE A 105 4.42 -4.58 -15.79
CA ILE A 105 4.50 -3.12 -15.85
C ILE A 105 4.60 -2.55 -14.42
N CYS A 106 3.77 -3.04 -13.48
CA CYS A 106 3.78 -2.60 -12.09
C CYS A 106 5.14 -2.88 -11.43
N LEU A 107 5.67 -4.10 -11.55
CA LEU A 107 6.99 -4.48 -11.05
C LEU A 107 8.10 -3.61 -11.66
N SER A 108 8.03 -3.34 -12.96
CA SER A 108 9.00 -2.47 -13.64
C SER A 108 8.98 -1.04 -13.09
N GLY A 109 7.78 -0.50 -12.81
CA GLY A 109 7.60 0.83 -12.26
C GLY A 109 8.17 0.97 -10.85
N ILE A 110 7.89 0.01 -9.97
CA ILE A 110 8.43 0.00 -8.61
C ILE A 110 9.95 -0.15 -8.63
N THR A 111 10.47 -1.04 -9.49
CA THR A 111 11.92 -1.24 -9.64
C THR A 111 12.62 0.02 -10.15
N LEU A 112 12.07 0.68 -11.17
CA LEU A 112 12.60 1.93 -11.72
C LEU A 112 12.55 3.05 -10.68
N HIS A 113 11.43 3.18 -9.96
CA HIS A 113 11.29 4.16 -8.88
C HIS A 113 12.37 3.95 -7.81
N CYS A 114 12.59 2.70 -7.39
CA CYS A 114 13.62 2.34 -6.42
C CYS A 114 15.04 2.68 -6.94
N ALA A 115 15.34 2.32 -8.19
CA ALA A 115 16.64 2.63 -8.80
C ALA A 115 16.90 4.13 -8.87
N LEU A 116 15.94 4.92 -9.39
CA LEU A 116 16.05 6.38 -9.47
C LEU A 116 16.25 7.00 -8.08
N LYS A 117 15.46 6.55 -7.09
CA LYS A 117 15.61 6.99 -5.70
C LYS A 117 17.04 6.77 -5.20
N LEU A 118 17.58 5.55 -5.38
CA LEU A 118 18.93 5.21 -4.94
C LEU A 118 20.00 6.07 -5.63
N PHE A 119 19.89 6.28 -6.95
CA PHE A 119 20.81 7.15 -7.67
C PHE A 119 20.75 8.59 -7.18
N THR A 120 19.57 9.16 -6.93
CA THR A 120 19.44 10.50 -6.34
C THR A 120 20.14 10.58 -4.99
N MET A 121 19.95 9.58 -4.12
CA MET A 121 20.60 9.56 -2.81
C MET A 121 22.13 9.42 -2.90
N GLN A 122 22.64 8.70 -3.89
CA GLN A 122 24.09 8.60 -4.10
C GLN A 122 24.69 9.92 -4.59
N ASN A 123 24.01 10.63 -5.48
CA ASN A 123 24.48 11.94 -5.95
C ASN A 123 24.47 12.99 -4.81
N GLU A 124 23.49 12.94 -3.90
CA GLU A 124 23.43 13.85 -2.75
C GLU A 124 24.55 13.57 -1.72
N LYS A 125 24.93 12.30 -1.51
CA LYS A 125 26.05 11.91 -0.63
C LYS A 125 27.44 12.16 -1.23
N VAL A 126 27.55 12.36 -2.54
CA VAL A 126 28.80 12.78 -3.21
C VAL A 126 28.99 14.30 -3.12
N LEU A 127 27.96 15.05 -2.71
CA LEU A 127 28.00 16.50 -2.54
C LEU A 127 27.87 17.00 -1.07
N PRO A 128 28.61 16.44 -0.08
CA PRO A 128 28.87 17.13 1.19
C PRO A 128 30.36 17.44 1.40
N SER A 129 30.65 18.73 1.54
CA SER A 129 31.77 19.33 2.30
C SER A 129 33.13 19.62 1.63
N ASP A 130 33.19 20.05 0.37
CA ASP A 130 34.41 20.72 -0.15
C ASP A 130 34.36 22.26 -0.07
N HIS A 131 33.22 22.88 0.25
CA HIS A 131 33.09 24.34 0.21
C HIS A 131 33.13 25.08 1.56
N ILE A 132 33.17 24.38 2.71
CA ILE A 132 33.19 25.04 4.04
C ILE A 132 34.60 25.03 4.67
N THR A 133 35.49 24.12 4.27
CA THR A 133 36.85 24.04 4.82
C THR A 133 37.80 25.07 4.19
N SER A 134 37.52 25.55 2.98
CA SER A 134 38.38 26.52 2.28
C SER A 134 38.26 27.96 2.78
N GLU A 135 37.17 28.34 3.47
CA GLU A 135 36.96 29.70 4.00
C GLU A 135 37.42 29.87 5.47
N ARG A 136 37.93 28.81 6.10
CA ARG A 136 38.58 28.89 7.44
C ARG A 136 40.11 28.81 7.38
N LEU A 137 40.69 28.70 6.17
CA LEU A 137 42.14 28.70 5.94
C LEU A 137 42.62 29.93 5.15
N LEU A 138 41.76 30.94 4.96
CA LEU A 138 42.10 32.30 4.55
C LEU A 138 41.58 33.28 5.60
#